data_AF-A0A838K347-F1
#
_entry.id   AF-A0A838K347-F1
#
_cell.length_a   1.000
_cell.length_b   1.000
_cell.length_c   1.000
_cell.angle_alpha   90.00
_cell.angle_beta   90.00
_cell.angle_gamma   90.00
#
_symmetry.space_group_name_H-M   'P 1'
#
loop_
_entity.id
_entity.type
_entity.pdbx_description
1 polymer ?
#
loop_
_entity_poly.entity_id
_entity_poly.type
_entity_poly.pdbx_seq_one_letter_code
_entity_poly.pdbx_strand_id
1 'polypeptide(L)'
;MAVDPLATRNDDLRRWRGQFTDTTAITASPPRQRATCVGVVYRIRLVPGRQLEVTIEDGTGRLTGVFTGRSNLRGLELGAGMRLTGTIANDSDHGLMMLNPTWALVAELYE
;
A
#
# COMPACT_ATOMS: atom_id res chain seq x y z
N MET A 1 9.31 21.95 22.52
CA MET A 1 8.14 21.55 21.71
C MET A 1 8.32 20.07 21.41
N ALA A 2 7.42 19.19 21.88
CA ALA A 2 7.54 17.77 21.59
C ALA A 2 7.14 17.52 20.13
N VAL A 3 7.99 16.84 19.38
CA VAL A 3 7.70 16.43 18.01
C VAL A 3 6.72 15.26 18.07
N ASP A 4 5.61 15.32 17.33
CA ASP A 4 4.68 14.19 17.20
C ASP A 4 5.35 13.06 16.39
N PRO A 5 5.59 11.88 16.98
CA PRO A 5 6.24 10.77 16.28
C PRO A 5 5.47 10.28 15.05
N LEU A 6 4.13 10.34 15.06
CA LEU A 6 3.31 9.88 13.93
C LEU A 6 3.36 10.86 12.77
N ALA A 7 3.32 12.16 13.07
CA ALA A 7 3.48 13.20 12.05
C ALA A 7 4.83 13.08 11.35
N THR A 8 5.90 12.86 12.13
CA THR A 8 7.26 12.67 11.61
C THR A 8 7.35 11.49 10.65
N ARG A 9 6.83 10.32 11.07
CA ARG A 9 6.77 9.12 10.21
C ARG A 9 6.01 9.39 8.91
N ASN A 10 4.85 10.06 8.99
CA ASN A 10 4.06 10.34 7.80
C ASN A 10 4.80 11.25 6.82
N ASP A 11 5.55 12.23 7.31
CA ASP A 11 6.37 13.09 6.47
C ASP A 11 7.55 12.33 5.85
N ASP A 12 8.18 11.42 6.58
CA ASP A 12 9.24 10.57 6.04
C ASP A 12 8.69 9.61 4.97
N LEU A 13 7.51 9.01 5.17
CA LEU A 13 6.85 8.19 4.16
C LEU A 13 6.50 8.99 2.90
N ARG A 14 6.04 10.24 3.04
CA ARG A 14 5.76 11.13 1.90
C ARG A 14 7.03 11.46 1.13
N ARG A 15 8.14 11.71 1.83
CA ARG A 15 9.46 11.97 1.23
C ARG A 15 9.98 10.75 0.48
N TRP A 16 9.94 9.56 1.11
CA TRP A 16 10.34 8.30 0.49
C TRP A 16 9.49 7.99 -0.74
N ARG A 17 8.16 8.07 -0.64
CA ARG A 17 7.24 7.92 -1.78
C ARG A 17 7.55 8.90 -2.90
N GLY A 18 7.95 10.13 -2.57
CA GLY A 18 8.32 11.17 -3.53
C GLY A 18 9.47 10.81 -4.48
N GLN A 19 10.22 9.73 -4.21
CA GLN A 19 11.28 9.23 -5.09
C GLN A 19 10.74 8.43 -6.29
N PHE A 20 9.49 7.95 -6.22
CA PHE A 20 8.91 7.12 -7.27
C PHE A 20 8.06 7.94 -8.24
N THR A 21 8.57 8.11 -9.46
CA THR A 21 7.80 8.68 -10.58
C THR A 21 6.63 7.76 -10.95
N ASP A 22 5.59 8.33 -11.56
CA ASP A 22 4.40 7.59 -12.03
C ASP A 22 3.57 6.92 -10.92
N THR A 23 3.55 7.53 -9.73
CA THR A 23 2.73 7.09 -8.60
C THR A 23 1.72 8.16 -8.18
N THR A 24 0.55 7.72 -7.76
CA THR A 24 -0.51 8.56 -7.19
C THR A 24 -0.53 8.37 -5.69
N ALA A 25 -0.63 9.48 -4.94
CA ALA A 25 -0.86 9.42 -3.50
C ALA A 25 -2.15 8.62 -3.21
N ILE A 26 -2.13 7.82 -2.14
CA ILE A 26 -3.25 6.91 -1.84
C ILE A 26 -4.57 7.68 -1.71
N THR A 27 -4.60 8.78 -0.96
CA THR A 27 -5.84 9.56 -0.77
C THR A 27 -6.25 10.39 -1.98
N ALA A 28 -5.32 10.64 -2.91
CA ALA A 28 -5.62 11.33 -4.17
C ALA A 28 -6.05 10.35 -5.28
N SER A 29 -6.08 9.05 -5.01
CA SER A 29 -6.40 8.04 -6.00
C SER A 29 -7.91 7.99 -6.28
N PRO A 30 -8.35 8.27 -7.52
CA PRO A 30 -9.77 8.39 -7.81
C PRO A 30 -10.46 7.02 -7.80
N PRO A 31 -11.66 6.89 -7.18
CA PRO A 31 -12.43 5.66 -7.21
C PRO A 31 -12.76 5.20 -8.63
N ARG A 32 -12.76 3.88 -8.83
CA ARG A 32 -13.07 3.18 -10.10
C ARG A 32 -12.14 3.54 -11.26
N GLN A 33 -10.98 4.10 -10.98
CA GLN A 33 -9.94 4.37 -11.98
C GLN A 33 -8.70 3.54 -11.70
N ARG A 34 -7.93 3.26 -12.75
CA ARG A 34 -6.65 2.59 -12.63
C ARG A 34 -5.62 3.59 -12.07
N ALA A 35 -4.93 3.20 -10.99
CA ALA A 35 -3.87 3.99 -10.38
C ALA A 35 -2.69 3.09 -10.01
N THR A 36 -1.51 3.69 -9.86
CA THR A 36 -0.32 3.06 -9.29
C THR A 36 -0.02 3.76 -7.98
N CYS A 37 0.03 3.02 -6.88
CA CYS A 37 0.40 3.54 -5.57
C CYS A 37 1.65 2.82 -5.08
N VAL A 38 2.53 3.55 -4.40
CA VAL A 38 3.70 3.00 -3.72
C VAL A 38 3.60 3.37 -2.25
N GLY A 39 3.89 2.40 -1.39
CA GLY A 39 3.83 2.54 0.05
C GLY A 39 4.63 1.46 0.74
N VAL A 40 4.76 1.59 2.04
CA VAL A 40 5.39 0.59 2.91
C VAL A 40 4.33 -0.41 3.37
N VAL A 41 4.64 -1.70 3.34
CA VAL A 41 3.76 -2.77 3.81
C VAL A 41 3.54 -2.60 5.32
N TYR A 42 2.34 -2.14 5.67
CA TYR A 42 1.92 -1.86 7.04
C TYR A 42 1.26 -3.07 7.71
N ARG A 43 0.52 -3.87 6.93
CA ARG A 43 -0.22 -5.02 7.43
C ARG A 43 -0.33 -6.10 6.36
N ILE A 44 -0.18 -7.35 6.79
CA ILE A 44 -0.44 -8.54 5.98
C ILE A 44 -1.50 -9.35 6.72
N ARG A 45 -2.58 -9.73 6.03
CA ARG A 45 -3.63 -10.60 6.59
C ARG A 45 -3.92 -11.73 5.63
N LEU A 46 -3.74 -12.96 6.11
CA LEU A 46 -4.13 -14.15 5.38
C LEU A 46 -5.52 -14.59 5.86
N VAL A 47 -6.46 -14.74 4.93
CA VAL A 47 -7.74 -15.41 5.16
C VAL A 47 -7.66 -16.81 4.53
N PRO A 48 -7.49 -17.87 5.34
CA PRO A 48 -7.27 -19.23 4.83
C PRO A 48 -8.31 -19.65 3.80
N GLY A 49 -7.86 -20.19 2.66
CA GLY A 49 -8.73 -20.66 1.58
C GLY A 49 -9.47 -19.56 0.80
N ARG A 50 -9.26 -18.28 1.11
CA ARG A 50 -10.00 -17.17 0.48
C ARG A 50 -9.07 -16.17 -0.19
N GLN A 51 -8.28 -15.42 0.58
CA GLN A 51 -7.49 -14.32 0.05
C GLN A 51 -6.32 -13.94 0.96
N LEU A 52 -5.32 -13.32 0.35
CA LEU A 52 -4.25 -12.61 1.02
C LEU A 52 -4.48 -11.10 0.85
N GLU A 53 -4.47 -10.38 1.95
CA GLU A 53 -4.64 -8.93 2.02
C GLU A 53 -3.29 -8.30 2.39
N VAL A 54 -2.89 -7.28 1.64
CA VAL A 54 -1.67 -6.52 1.91
C VAL A 54 -2.04 -5.05 1.94
N THR A 55 -1.89 -4.41 3.09
CA THR A 55 -2.12 -2.98 3.25
C THR A 55 -0.79 -2.23 3.20
N ILE A 56 -0.70 -1.26 2.29
CA ILE A 56 0.42 -0.33 2.21
C ILE A 56 0.02 1.05 2.75
N GLU A 57 1.00 1.80 3.26
CA GLU A 57 0.85 3.18 3.72
C GLU A 57 1.91 4.09 3.07
N ASP A 58 1.51 5.28 2.62
CA ASP A 58 2.39 6.22 1.89
C ASP A 58 2.54 7.59 2.60
N GLY A 59 2.10 7.67 3.87
CA GLY A 59 2.04 8.89 4.66
C GLY A 59 0.86 9.82 4.32
N THR A 60 0.07 9.51 3.29
CA THR A 60 -1.21 10.19 2.99
C THR A 60 -2.41 9.35 3.41
N GLY A 61 -2.31 8.03 3.30
CA GLY A 61 -3.36 7.12 3.72
C GLY A 61 -2.95 5.66 3.56
N ARG A 62 -3.93 4.76 3.58
CA ARG A 62 -3.73 3.31 3.44
C ARG A 62 -4.52 2.76 2.27
N LEU A 63 -3.93 1.79 1.58
CA LEU A 63 -4.52 1.08 0.45
C LEU A 63 -4.31 -0.42 0.64
N THR A 64 -5.39 -1.20 0.51
CA THR A 64 -5.29 -2.66 0.61
C THR A 64 -5.33 -3.33 -0.77
N GLY A 65 -4.28 -4.05 -1.13
CA GLY A 65 -4.30 -5.02 -2.23
C GLY A 65 -4.89 -6.34 -1.75
N VAL A 66 -5.98 -6.79 -2.37
CA VAL A 66 -6.64 -8.06 -2.05
C VAL A 66 -6.37 -9.07 -3.15
N PHE A 67 -5.64 -10.13 -2.81
CA PHE A 67 -5.21 -11.18 -3.72
C PHE A 67 -6.02 -12.45 -3.45
N THR A 68 -7.09 -12.64 -4.22
CA THR A 68 -7.99 -13.78 -4.07
C THR A 68 -7.30 -15.08 -4.52
N GLY A 69 -7.52 -16.17 -3.79
CA GLY A 69 -6.94 -17.49 -4.09
C GLY A 69 -5.42 -17.57 -3.88
N ARG A 70 -4.78 -16.50 -3.37
CA ARG A 70 -3.36 -16.51 -3.01
C ARG A 70 -3.20 -16.67 -1.50
N SER A 71 -2.24 -17.49 -1.11
CA SER A 71 -1.81 -17.66 0.29
C SER A 71 -0.50 -16.95 0.60
N ASN A 72 0.27 -16.55 -0.42
CA ASN A 72 1.54 -15.86 -0.28
C ASN A 72 1.85 -14.99 -1.51
N LEU A 73 2.68 -13.96 -1.33
CA LEU A 73 3.38 -13.21 -2.37
C LEU A 73 4.88 -13.30 -2.09
N ARG A 74 5.69 -13.65 -3.10
CA ARG A 74 7.11 -13.90 -2.91
C ARG A 74 7.85 -12.65 -2.40
N GLY A 75 8.58 -12.79 -1.30
CA GLY A 75 9.37 -11.69 -0.71
C GLY A 75 8.53 -10.62 0.00
N LEU A 76 7.24 -10.87 0.21
CA LEU A 76 6.38 -9.97 0.96
C LEU A 76 6.73 -10.03 2.44
N GLU A 77 7.20 -8.90 2.97
CA GLU A 77 7.55 -8.72 4.39
C GLU A 77 6.94 -7.41 4.91
N LEU A 78 6.71 -7.34 6.22
CA LEU A 78 6.32 -6.08 6.87
C LEU A 78 7.46 -5.08 6.76
N GLY A 79 7.13 -3.80 6.50
CA GLY A 79 8.13 -2.76 6.33
C GLY A 79 8.77 -2.71 4.93
N ALA A 80 8.57 -3.72 4.09
CA ALA A 80 9.03 -3.68 2.70
C ALA A 80 8.31 -2.59 1.90
N GLY A 81 9.02 -1.94 0.99
CA GLY A 81 8.40 -1.08 0.00
C GLY A 81 7.67 -1.90 -1.07
N MET A 82 6.45 -1.52 -1.42
CA MET A 82 5.65 -2.23 -2.41
C MET A 82 4.87 -1.26 -3.31
N ARG A 83 4.87 -1.58 -4.60
CA ARG A 83 4.05 -0.95 -5.63
C ARG A 83 2.80 -1.78 -5.90
N LEU A 84 1.65 -1.14 -5.92
CA LEU A 84 0.36 -1.73 -6.34
C LEU A 84 -0.20 -0.94 -7.52
N THR A 85 -0.54 -1.64 -8.60
CA THR A 85 -1.22 -1.03 -9.75
C THR A 85 -2.49 -1.80 -10.06
N GLY A 86 -3.61 -1.10 -10.10
CA GLY A 86 -4.92 -1.72 -10.24
C GLY A 86 -6.02 -0.69 -10.24
N THR A 87 -7.26 -1.16 -10.31
CA THR A 87 -8.44 -0.30 -10.22
C THR A 87 -8.76 -0.04 -8.77
N ILE A 88 -8.85 1.24 -8.40
CA ILE A 88 -9.24 1.66 -7.06
C ILE A 88 -10.71 1.32 -6.83
N ALA A 89 -10.98 0.64 -5.74
CA ALA A 89 -12.31 0.41 -5.20
C ALA A 89 -12.37 0.95 -3.77
N ASN A 90 -13.58 1.09 -3.27
CA ASN A 90 -13.84 1.38 -1.87
C ASN A 90 -14.72 0.26 -1.32
N ASP A 91 -14.35 -0.24 -0.14
CA ASP A 91 -15.03 -1.34 0.53
C ASP A 91 -15.27 -0.99 2.00
N SER A 92 -16.31 -1.53 2.60
CA SER A 92 -16.64 -1.26 4.00
C SER A 92 -15.57 -1.76 4.96
N ASP A 93 -14.90 -2.86 4.61
CA ASP A 93 -13.96 -3.53 5.53
C ASP A 93 -12.54 -2.96 5.38
N HIS A 94 -12.17 -2.53 4.17
CA HIS A 94 -10.80 -2.12 3.84
C HIS A 94 -10.63 -0.62 3.59
N GLY A 95 -11.71 0.14 3.38
CA GLY A 95 -11.64 1.47 2.79
C GLY A 95 -11.13 1.39 1.35
N LEU A 96 -10.11 2.18 1.01
CA LEU A 96 -9.49 2.11 -0.33
C LEU A 96 -8.80 0.76 -0.54
N MET A 97 -9.13 0.12 -1.64
CA MET A 97 -8.57 -1.18 -1.99
C MET A 97 -8.39 -1.39 -3.50
N MET A 98 -7.63 -2.41 -3.86
CA MET A 98 -7.56 -2.94 -5.22
C MET A 98 -7.79 -4.46 -5.18
N LEU A 99 -8.66 -4.97 -6.05
CA LEU A 99 -8.82 -6.41 -6.26
C LEU A 99 -7.79 -6.91 -7.27
N ASN A 100 -7.04 -7.95 -6.89
CA ASN A 100 -6.01 -8.61 -7.69
C ASN A 100 -5.11 -7.63 -8.48
N PRO A 101 -4.53 -6.61 -7.82
CA PRO A 101 -3.64 -5.68 -8.51
C PRO A 101 -2.37 -6.39 -9.00
N THR A 102 -1.73 -5.81 -10.01
CA THR A 102 -0.33 -6.11 -10.29
C THR A 102 0.52 -5.51 -9.18
N TRP A 103 1.57 -6.22 -8.77
CA TRP A 103 2.44 -5.77 -7.69
C TRP A 103 3.92 -6.01 -8.00
N ALA A 104 4.76 -5.21 -7.36
CA ALA A 104 6.20 -5.40 -7.31
C ALA A 104 6.74 -4.90 -5.96
N LEU A 105 7.78 -5.54 -5.45
CA LEU A 105 8.59 -4.95 -4.38
C LEU A 105 9.46 -3.85 -4.98
N VAL A 106 9.73 -2.80 -4.22
CA VAL A 106 10.72 -1.78 -4.58
C VAL A 106 12.00 -2.02 -3.78
N ALA A 107 13.15 -1.70 -4.37
CA ALA A 107 14.44 -2.01 -3.78
C ALA A 107 14.83 -1.01 -2.68
N GLU A 108 14.30 0.20 -2.77
CA GLU A 108 14.54 1.29 -1.83
C GLU A 108 13.78 1.00 -0.53
N LEU A 109 14.50 0.57 0.49
CA LEU A 109 13.95 0.37 1.83
C LEU A 109 13.55 1.71 2.45
N TYR A 110 12.49 1.68 3.24
CA TYR A 110 12.15 2.75 4.15
C TYR A 110 12.90 2.51 5.46
N GLU A 111 13.96 3.30 5.71
CA GLU A 111 14.78 3.28 6.93
C GLU A 111 14.31 4.31 7.96
#